data_AF-A0A524MD12-F1
#
_entry.id   AF-A0A524MD12-F1
#
_cell.length_a   1.000
_cell.length_b   1.000
_cell.length_c   1.000
_cell.angle_alpha   90.00
_cell.angle_beta   90.00
_cell.angle_gamma   90.00
#
_symmetry.space_group_name_H-M   'P 1'
#
loop_
_entity.id
_entity.type
_entity.pdbx_description
1 polymer ?
#
loop_
_entity_poly.entity_id
_entity_poly.type
_entity_poly.pdbx_seq_one_letter_code
_entity_poly.pdbx_strand_id
1 'polypeptide(L)'
;MAQNERYERARKRVKDLREFYMSLAAYVVIMSFLFFIDYRDHGSWWVYWPAMGWGLGLVLHGFRVFGPHSGSKWEERKIKEYMERDGDQDD
;
A
#
# COMPACT_ATOMS: atom_id res chain seq x y z
N MET A 1 8.86 -23.72 14.91
CA MET A 1 7.88 -23.21 13.91
C MET A 1 7.67 -21.69 14.01
N ALA A 2 7.64 -21.08 15.21
CA ALA A 2 7.45 -19.63 15.40
C ALA A 2 8.47 -18.67 14.72
N GLN A 3 9.70 -19.12 14.42
CA GLN A 3 10.68 -18.28 13.72
C GLN A 3 10.35 -18.08 12.22
N ASN A 4 9.81 -19.10 11.53
CA ASN A 4 9.43 -18.98 10.12
C ASN A 4 8.26 -18.02 9.92
N GLU A 5 7.27 -18.04 10.81
CA GLU A 5 6.09 -17.18 10.72
C GLU A 5 6.41 -15.70 10.90
N ARG A 6 7.39 -15.37 11.77
CA ARG A 6 7.86 -13.97 11.91
C ARG A 6 8.60 -13.50 10.66
N TYR A 7 9.40 -14.39 10.06
CA TYR A 7 10.17 -14.08 8.87
C TYR A 7 9.28 -13.89 7.63
N GLU A 8 8.29 -14.76 7.43
CA GLU A 8 7.34 -14.63 6.32
C GLU A 8 6.48 -13.36 6.42
N ARG A 9 6.04 -13.00 7.64
CA ARG A 9 5.27 -11.76 7.86
C ARG A 9 6.09 -10.50 7.57
N ALA A 10 7.36 -10.48 7.98
CA ALA A 10 8.26 -9.39 7.62
C ALA A 10 8.47 -9.31 6.10
N ARG A 11 8.61 -10.46 5.43
CA ARG A 11 8.81 -10.53 3.96
C ARG A 11 7.59 -10.02 3.19
N LYS A 12 6.38 -10.38 3.62
CA LYS A 12 5.12 -9.95 2.99
C LYS A 12 4.98 -8.42 3.04
N ARG A 13 5.22 -7.83 4.22
CA ARG A 13 5.21 -6.37 4.43
C ARG A 13 6.17 -5.63 3.49
N VAL A 14 7.40 -6.14 3.35
CA VAL A 14 8.42 -5.53 2.47
C VAL A 14 8.03 -5.64 1.01
N LYS A 15 7.41 -6.77 0.59
CA LYS A 15 6.97 -6.96 -0.79
C LYS A 15 5.86 -5.98 -1.16
N ASP A 16 4.86 -5.82 -0.29
CA ASP A 16 3.75 -4.88 -0.50
C ASP A 16 4.25 -3.42 -0.54
N LEU A 17 5.21 -3.09 0.34
CA LEU A 17 5.87 -1.77 0.31
C LEU A 17 6.59 -1.54 -1.02
N ARG A 18 7.32 -2.55 -1.51
CA ARG A 18 8.08 -2.46 -2.76
C ARG A 18 7.18 -2.25 -3.97
N GLU A 19 6.04 -2.94 -4.04
CA GLU A 19 5.05 -2.76 -5.11
C GLU A 19 4.45 -1.35 -5.08
N PHE A 20 4.12 -0.82 -3.90
CA PHE A 20 3.68 0.57 -3.76
C PHE A 20 4.76 1.56 -4.20
N TYR A 21 6.00 1.38 -3.76
CA TYR A 21 7.12 2.27 -4.13
C TYR A 21 7.40 2.24 -5.63
N MET A 22 7.32 1.09 -6.30
CA MET A 22 7.43 1.02 -7.77
C MET A 22 6.31 1.83 -8.44
N SER A 23 5.09 1.72 -7.94
CA SER A 23 3.93 2.47 -8.45
C SER A 23 4.11 3.98 -8.27
N LEU A 24 4.57 4.40 -7.09
CA LEU A 24 4.86 5.79 -6.74
C LEU A 24 6.01 6.36 -7.59
N ALA A 25 7.10 5.61 -7.74
CA ALA A 25 8.24 6.04 -8.54
C ALA A 25 7.85 6.22 -10.01
N ALA A 26 7.09 5.28 -10.58
CA ALA A 26 6.57 5.41 -11.94
C ALA A 26 5.68 6.65 -12.08
N TYR A 27 4.79 6.91 -11.11
CA TYR A 27 3.96 8.11 -11.09
C TYR A 27 4.78 9.40 -11.07
N VAL A 28 5.78 9.50 -10.19
CA VAL A 28 6.65 10.69 -10.10
C VAL A 28 7.39 10.92 -11.41
N VAL A 29 7.93 9.86 -12.04
CA VAL A 29 8.63 9.96 -13.32
C VAL A 29 7.69 10.42 -14.43
N ILE A 30 6.50 9.81 -14.56
CA ILE A 30 5.51 10.16 -15.59
C ILE A 30 5.00 11.59 -15.38
N MET A 31 4.69 11.98 -14.14
CA MET A 31 4.24 13.34 -13.82
C MET A 31 5.32 14.38 -14.09
N SER A 32 6.58 14.08 -13.76
CA SER A 32 7.71 14.98 -14.07
C SER A 32 7.89 15.16 -15.58
N PHE A 33 7.72 14.07 -16.35
CA PHE A 33 7.80 14.12 -17.81
C PHE A 33 6.64 14.93 -18.43
N LEU A 34 5.41 14.69 -17.96
CA LEU A 34 4.22 15.43 -18.40
C LEU A 34 4.31 16.92 -18.04
N PHE A 35 4.75 17.23 -16.82
CA PHE A 35 4.96 18.61 -16.37
C PHE A 35 6.00 19.34 -17.23
N PHE A 36 7.07 18.65 -17.62
CA PHE A 36 8.09 19.22 -18.51
C PHE A 36 7.54 19.54 -19.91
N ILE A 37 6.65 18.69 -20.44
CA ILE A 37 5.98 18.92 -21.72
C ILE A 37 5.02 20.11 -21.61
N ASP A 38 4.20 20.18 -20.58
CA ASP A 38 3.24 21.28 -20.38
C ASP A 38 3.94 22.64 -20.18
N TYR A 39 5.05 22.63 -19.44
CA TYR A 39 5.90 23.82 -19.28
C TYR A 39 6.45 24.35 -20.62
N ARG A 40 6.72 23.46 -21.57
CA ARG A 40 7.18 23.81 -22.93
C ARG A 40 6.06 24.29 -23.85
N ASP A 41 4.82 23.82 -23.64
CA ASP A 41 3.68 24.05 -24.53
C ASP A 41 2.79 25.25 -24.11
N HIS A 42 3.23 26.06 -23.15
CA HIS A 42 2.53 27.27 -22.69
C HIS A 42 1.12 27.02 -22.10
N GLY A 43 1.00 26.04 -21.19
CA GLY A 43 -0.05 26.06 -20.16
C GLY A 43 -1.35 25.37 -20.53
N SER A 44 -1.26 24.17 -21.09
CA SER A 44 -2.41 23.28 -21.16
C SER A 44 -2.52 22.55 -19.83
N TRP A 45 -3.35 23.08 -18.91
CA TRP A 45 -3.76 22.47 -17.63
C TRP A 45 -4.34 21.03 -17.75
N TRP A 46 -4.12 20.34 -18.85
CA TRP A 46 -4.41 18.95 -19.07
C TRP A 46 -3.61 18.01 -18.14
N VAL A 47 -2.40 18.36 -17.68
CA VAL A 47 -1.60 17.51 -16.76
C VAL A 47 -2.35 17.21 -15.45
N TYR A 48 -3.26 18.09 -15.05
CA TYR A 48 -4.10 17.88 -13.87
C TYR A 48 -5.04 16.69 -14.01
N TRP A 49 -5.49 16.34 -15.21
CA TRP A 49 -6.39 15.21 -15.45
C TRP A 49 -5.72 13.84 -15.17
N PRO A 50 -4.56 13.52 -15.78
CA PRO A 50 -3.77 12.36 -15.42
C PRO A 50 -3.36 12.37 -13.95
N ALA A 51 -2.95 13.52 -13.41
CA ALA A 51 -2.55 13.65 -12.01
C ALA A 51 -3.68 13.32 -11.05
N MET A 52 -4.90 13.81 -11.31
CA MET A 52 -6.08 13.53 -10.48
C MET A 52 -6.50 12.06 -10.57
N GLY A 53 -6.58 11.50 -11.79
CA GLY A 53 -7.00 10.11 -11.99
C GLY A 53 -6.01 9.09 -11.42
N TRP A 54 -4.73 9.25 -11.74
CA TRP A 54 -3.68 8.35 -11.25
C TRP A 54 -3.34 8.62 -9.77
N GLY A 55 -3.35 9.88 -9.35
CA GLY A 55 -3.11 10.26 -7.96
C GLY A 55 -4.13 9.64 -7.01
N LEU A 56 -5.42 9.60 -7.38
CA LEU A 56 -6.45 8.99 -6.55
C LEU A 56 -6.24 7.47 -6.39
N GLY A 57 -5.88 6.78 -7.48
CA GLY A 57 -5.55 5.35 -7.43
C GLY A 57 -4.33 5.06 -6.55
N LEU A 58 -3.33 5.95 -6.58
CA LEU A 58 -2.11 5.84 -5.79
C LEU A 58 -2.36 6.13 -4.31
N VAL A 59 -3.21 7.11 -4.00
CA VAL A 59 -3.67 7.38 -2.63
C VAL A 59 -4.43 6.18 -2.06
N LEU A 60 -5.34 5.58 -2.82
CA LEU A 60 -6.07 4.37 -2.39
C LEU A 60 -5.14 3.17 -2.18
N HIS A 61 -4.19 2.96 -3.09
CA HIS A 61 -3.17 1.90 -2.94
C HIS A 61 -2.28 2.15 -1.72
N GLY A 62 -1.84 3.40 -1.52
CA GLY A 62 -1.07 3.83 -0.36
C GLY A 62 -1.83 3.65 0.93
N PHE A 63 -3.13 3.98 0.96
CA PHE A 63 -4.00 3.72 2.10
C PHE A 63 -4.16 2.22 2.39
N ARG A 64 -4.10 1.36 1.37
CA ARG A 64 -4.15 -0.10 1.59
C ARG A 64 -2.85 -0.65 2.17
N VAL A 65 -1.71 -0.09 1.77
CA VAL A 65 -0.37 -0.53 2.24
C VAL A 65 0.00 0.08 3.60
N PHE A 66 -0.26 1.37 3.80
CA PHE A 66 0.07 2.14 5.01
C PHE A 66 -1.09 2.32 5.99
N GLY A 67 -2.34 2.06 5.57
CA GLY A 67 -3.50 2.30 6.42
C GLY A 67 -3.54 1.41 7.66
N PRO A 68 -4.19 1.88 8.74
CA PRO A 68 -4.31 1.16 10.00
C PRO A 68 -5.05 -0.19 9.89
N HIS A 69 -5.70 -0.45 8.75
CA HIS A 69 -6.37 -1.70 8.39
C HIS A 69 -5.48 -2.66 7.57
N SER A 70 -4.17 -2.40 7.48
CA SER A 70 -3.21 -3.40 7.01
C SER A 70 -3.32 -4.61 7.93
N GLY A 71 -4.04 -5.62 7.43
CA GLY A 71 -4.73 -6.68 8.18
C GLY A 71 -3.89 -7.36 9.24
N SER A 72 -2.57 -7.37 9.13
CA SER A 72 -1.67 -8.02 10.07
C SER A 72 -1.87 -7.68 11.56
N LYS A 73 -2.23 -6.45 11.99
CA LYS A 73 -2.44 -6.19 13.44
C LYS A 73 -3.88 -6.45 13.92
N TRP A 74 -4.86 -6.39 13.02
CA TRP A 74 -6.26 -6.66 13.36
C TRP A 74 -6.58 -8.15 13.19
N GLU A 75 -6.13 -8.78 12.10
CA GLU A 75 -6.16 -10.24 11.91
C GLU A 75 -5.39 -10.96 13.01
N GLU A 76 -4.17 -10.54 13.34
CA GLU A 76 -3.39 -11.21 14.39
C GLU A 76 -4.05 -11.08 15.77
N ARG A 77 -4.76 -9.97 16.03
CA ARG A 77 -5.60 -9.84 17.22
C ARG A 77 -6.82 -10.74 17.18
N LYS A 78 -7.52 -10.82 16.04
CA LYS A 78 -8.69 -11.67 15.89
C LYS A 78 -8.35 -13.16 15.96
N ILE A 79 -7.26 -13.59 15.32
CA ILE A 79 -6.78 -14.97 15.40
C ILE A 79 -6.40 -15.33 16.84
N LYS A 80 -5.74 -14.42 17.57
CA LYS A 80 -5.45 -14.62 18.99
C LYS A 80 -6.72 -14.74 19.84
N GLU A 81 -7.71 -13.89 19.57
CA GLU A 81 -9.03 -13.92 20.23
C GLU A 81 -9.81 -15.21 19.95
N TYR A 82 -9.71 -15.77 18.74
CA TYR A 82 -10.29 -17.09 18.41
C TYR A 82 -9.54 -18.24 19.08
N MET A 83 -8.20 -18.25 19.08
CA MET A 83 -7.43 -19.28 19.79
C MET A 83 -7.65 -19.25 21.30
N GLU A 84 -7.79 -18.07 21.91
CA GLU A 84 -8.11 -17.93 23.34
C GLU A 84 -9.55 -18.34 23.66
N ARG A 85 -10.51 -18.18 22.74
CA ARG A 85 -11.90 -18.65 22.93
C ARG A 85 -12.08 -20.15 22.73
N ASP A 86 -11.34 -20.75 21.81
CA ASP A 86 -11.46 -22.18 21.52
C ASP A 86 -10.62 -23.03 22.49
N GLY A 87 -9.57 -22.47 23.10
CA GLY A 87 -8.78 -23.14 24.14
C GLY A 87 -9.43 -23.21 25.53
N ASP A 88 -10.52 -22.48 25.75
CA ASP A 88 -11.24 -22.38 27.04
C ASP A 88 -12.51 -23.28 27.07
N GLN A 89 -12.73 -24.08 26.02
CA GLN A 89 -13.91 -24.95 25.88
C GLN A 89 -13.58 -26.45 26.01
N ASP A 90 -12.32 -26.79 26.33
CA ASP A 90 -11.80 -28.16 26.50
C ASP A 90 -11.42 -28.50 27.97
N ASP A 91 -11.94 -27.75 28.96
CA ASP A 91 -11.85 -28.08 30.41
C ASP A 91 -13.24 -28.29 31.05
#